data_AF-A0A7Z9S5C5-F1
#
_entry.id   AF-A0A7Z9S5C5-F1
#
_cell.length_a   1.000
_cell.length_b   1.000
_cell.length_c   1.000
_cell.angle_alpha   90.00
_cell.angle_beta   90.00
_cell.angle_gamma   90.00
#
_symmetry.space_group_name_H-M   'P 1'
#
loop_
_entity.id
_entity.type
_entity.pdbx_description
1 polymer ?
#
loop_
_entity_poly.entity_id
_entity_poly.type
_entity_poly.pdbx_seq_one_letter_code
_entity_poly.pdbx_strand_id
1 'polypeptide(L)'
;KALEAEPLVEIRREEIQGLPPDDWDSVIIATGPLTSPPLADAVAELTGDTGLAFFDAIAPIIYKDSIDFDKVWFQSRYDKGDGADYINLPLDETQYNDFIDGILAADKVSFHDWEANTPYFEGCLPIEVMAERGRKTLSFGPMKPVGLTNPHSPDIKPHAIIQLRQDNALGTLYNMVGFQTKMTYGEQKRIFTTIPGLENAEFARLGGLHRNTFLNAPKLLDETLRLKLRPQIRFAGQITGCEGYVESAAVGLMTGRFAAAERLGQRPTPPPPTTAMGAILGHITGGADADTFQPMNVNFGLFPPIEATDERGKRLRGRNRKQAMSARALKDFGDWV
;
A
#
# COMPACT_ATOMS: atom_id res chain seq x y z
N LYS A 1 -22.00 -3.89 -12.01
CA LYS A 1 -23.15 -3.07 -12.47
C LYS A 1 -22.77 -1.95 -13.43
N ALA A 2 -21.90 -0.99 -13.07
CA ALA A 2 -21.54 0.10 -14.00
C ALA A 2 -20.94 -0.42 -15.33
N LEU A 3 -19.89 -1.26 -15.26
CA LEU A 3 -19.28 -1.86 -16.46
C LEU A 3 -20.21 -2.84 -17.19
N GLU A 4 -20.99 -3.63 -16.45
CA GLU A 4 -21.96 -4.57 -17.03
C GLU A 4 -23.09 -3.88 -17.80
N ALA A 5 -23.34 -2.59 -17.53
CA ALA A 5 -24.39 -1.81 -18.17
C ALA A 5 -23.87 -0.91 -19.31
N GLU A 6 -22.55 -0.84 -19.53
CA GLU A 6 -21.94 -0.02 -20.57
C GLU A 6 -22.00 -0.74 -21.93
N PRO A 7 -22.71 -0.22 -22.95
CA PRO A 7 -22.89 -0.90 -24.23
C PRO A 7 -21.60 -1.21 -24.99
N LEU A 8 -20.54 -0.44 -24.75
CA LEU A 8 -19.23 -0.63 -25.41
C LEU A 8 -18.31 -1.61 -24.67
N VAL A 9 -18.76 -2.21 -23.56
CA VAL A 9 -17.96 -3.12 -22.74
C VAL A 9 -18.53 -4.54 -22.82
N GLU A 10 -17.72 -5.46 -23.34
CA GLU A 10 -17.96 -6.90 -23.23
C GLU A 10 -17.18 -7.46 -22.04
N ILE A 11 -17.82 -8.27 -21.20
CA ILE A 11 -17.16 -8.94 -20.06
C ILE A 11 -17.10 -10.44 -20.31
N ARG A 12 -15.88 -10.96 -20.47
CA ARG A 12 -15.60 -12.40 -20.55
C ARG A 12 -14.99 -12.88 -19.24
N ARG A 13 -15.54 -13.96 -18.68
CA ARG A 13 -15.07 -14.55 -17.41
C ARG A 13 -14.19 -15.76 -17.71
N GLU A 14 -12.99 -15.48 -18.16
CA GLU A 14 -11.98 -16.48 -18.53
C GLU A 14 -10.59 -16.03 -18.08
N GLU A 15 -9.69 -16.99 -17.92
CA GLU A 15 -8.29 -16.71 -17.66
C GLU A 15 -7.54 -16.54 -18.98
N ILE A 16 -6.74 -15.48 -19.09
CA ILE A 16 -5.82 -15.30 -20.22
C ILE A 16 -4.53 -16.06 -19.92
N GLN A 17 -4.37 -17.20 -20.59
CA GLN A 17 -3.23 -18.10 -20.44
C GLN A 17 -2.06 -17.60 -21.29
N GLY A 18 -1.14 -16.85 -20.69
CA GLY A 18 0.06 -16.33 -21.38
C GLY A 18 -0.14 -14.96 -22.01
N LEU A 19 0.69 -14.63 -23.00
CA LEU A 19 0.62 -13.33 -23.67
C LEU A 19 -0.68 -13.16 -24.49
N PRO A 20 -1.21 -11.93 -24.59
CA PRO A 20 -2.33 -11.63 -25.48
C PRO A 20 -2.02 -12.04 -26.93
N PRO A 21 -3.04 -12.51 -27.69
CA PRO A 21 -2.92 -12.86 -29.10
C PRO A 21 -2.29 -11.76 -29.96
N ASP A 22 -1.59 -12.15 -31.02
CA ASP A 22 -0.88 -11.20 -31.91
C ASP A 22 -1.79 -10.36 -32.79
N ASP A 23 -3.01 -10.82 -33.04
CA ASP A 23 -4.03 -10.09 -33.78
C ASP A 23 -4.74 -9.02 -32.92
N TRP A 24 -4.45 -8.96 -31.61
CA TRP A 24 -4.94 -7.90 -30.73
C TRP A 24 -4.04 -6.67 -30.83
N ASP A 25 -4.60 -5.61 -31.40
CA ASP A 25 -3.92 -4.39 -31.81
C ASP A 25 -3.82 -3.32 -30.70
N SER A 26 -4.57 -3.45 -29.60
CA SER A 26 -4.41 -2.61 -28.39
C SER A 26 -4.86 -3.35 -27.14
N VAL A 27 -3.93 -3.63 -26.22
CA VAL A 27 -4.18 -4.44 -25.03
C VAL A 27 -3.68 -3.73 -23.78
N ILE A 28 -4.46 -3.79 -22.69
CA ILE A 28 -4.07 -3.31 -21.37
C ILE A 28 -4.10 -4.51 -20.40
N ILE A 29 -2.95 -4.86 -19.83
CA ILE A 29 -2.82 -5.87 -18.78
C ILE A 29 -2.90 -5.17 -17.42
N ALA A 30 -3.93 -5.51 -16.64
CA ALA A 30 -4.23 -4.89 -15.34
C ALA A 30 -4.54 -5.93 -14.24
N THR A 31 -3.78 -7.02 -14.20
CA THR A 31 -4.00 -8.21 -13.36
C THR A 31 -3.60 -8.03 -11.89
N GLY A 32 -2.95 -6.92 -11.54
CA GLY A 32 -2.58 -6.60 -10.16
C GLY A 32 -1.49 -7.53 -9.58
N PRO A 33 -1.41 -7.64 -8.25
CA PRO A 33 -0.30 -8.34 -7.57
C PRO A 33 -0.29 -9.86 -7.79
N LEU A 34 -1.46 -10.44 -8.04
CA LEU A 34 -1.69 -11.88 -8.16
C LEU A 34 -1.84 -12.28 -9.63
N THR A 35 -0.95 -11.76 -10.48
CA THR A 35 -0.89 -12.15 -11.88
C THR A 35 -0.65 -13.66 -11.97
N SER A 36 -1.48 -14.35 -12.76
CA SER A 36 -1.41 -15.80 -12.93
C SER A 36 -0.02 -16.24 -13.45
N PRO A 37 0.53 -17.37 -12.98
CA PRO A 37 1.86 -17.84 -13.40
C PRO A 37 2.06 -17.89 -14.93
N PRO A 38 1.11 -18.43 -15.74
CA PRO A 38 1.30 -18.51 -17.19
C PRO A 38 1.53 -17.14 -17.86
N LEU A 39 0.80 -16.11 -17.44
CA LEU A 39 0.98 -14.75 -17.94
C LEU A 39 2.28 -14.12 -17.42
N ALA A 40 2.61 -14.32 -16.14
CA ALA A 40 3.85 -13.80 -15.56
C ALA A 40 5.09 -14.39 -16.26
N ASP A 41 5.11 -15.71 -16.48
CA ASP A 41 6.20 -16.41 -17.14
C ASP A 41 6.35 -15.97 -18.60
N ALA A 42 5.23 -15.84 -19.33
CA ALA A 42 5.25 -15.40 -20.72
C ALA A 42 5.72 -13.94 -20.89
N VAL A 43 5.38 -13.06 -19.94
CA VAL A 43 5.91 -11.69 -19.90
C VAL A 43 7.41 -11.70 -19.58
N ALA A 44 7.86 -12.53 -18.63
CA ALA A 44 9.27 -12.64 -18.27
C ALA A 44 10.13 -13.18 -19.43
N GLU A 45 9.62 -14.16 -20.17
CA GLU A 45 10.27 -14.70 -21.37
C GLU A 45 10.37 -13.63 -22.47
N LEU A 46 9.29 -12.89 -22.73
CA LEU A 46 9.28 -11.82 -23.72
C LEU A 46 10.26 -10.70 -23.40
N THR A 47 10.40 -10.34 -22.12
CA THR A 47 11.23 -9.21 -21.70
C THR A 47 12.68 -9.59 -21.42
N GLY A 48 12.97 -10.88 -21.24
CA GLY A 48 14.24 -11.34 -20.69
C GLY A 48 14.50 -10.82 -19.26
N ASP A 49 13.44 -10.38 -18.58
CA ASP A 49 13.47 -9.80 -17.25
C ASP A 49 12.49 -10.59 -16.39
N THR A 50 12.98 -11.26 -15.35
CA THR A 50 12.15 -12.10 -14.47
C THR A 50 11.16 -11.30 -13.61
N GLY A 51 11.02 -10.00 -13.88
CA GLY A 51 10.26 -9.06 -13.09
C GLY A 51 10.94 -8.82 -11.76
N LEU A 52 10.38 -7.88 -11.01
CA LEU A 52 10.73 -7.68 -9.63
C LEU A 52 9.63 -8.29 -8.77
N ALA A 53 10.03 -8.85 -7.64
CA ALA A 53 9.11 -9.28 -6.60
C ALA A 53 9.31 -8.39 -5.38
N PHE A 54 8.23 -8.16 -4.65
CA PHE A 54 8.30 -7.66 -3.29
C PHE A 54 7.36 -8.46 -2.43
N PHE A 55 7.58 -8.42 -1.12
CA PHE A 55 6.66 -9.02 -0.17
C PHE A 55 5.79 -7.94 0.48
N ASP A 56 4.49 -8.14 0.43
CA ASP A 56 3.57 -7.50 1.36
C ASP A 56 3.34 -8.43 2.55
N ALA A 57 3.43 -7.88 3.75
CA ALA A 57 2.99 -8.63 4.92
C ALA A 57 1.50 -8.35 5.15
N ILE A 58 0.75 -9.35 5.61
CA ILE A 58 -0.64 -9.19 6.05
C ILE A 58 -0.69 -9.15 7.56
N ALA A 59 -1.65 -8.38 8.09
CA ALA A 59 -1.89 -8.29 9.52
C ALA A 59 -2.92 -9.34 9.98
N PRO A 60 -2.86 -9.79 11.25
CA PRO A 60 -3.85 -10.68 11.84
C PRO A 60 -5.27 -10.09 11.86
N ILE A 61 -6.26 -11.00 11.89
CA ILE A 61 -7.68 -10.70 12.07
C ILE A 61 -8.17 -11.48 13.29
N ILE A 62 -8.86 -10.79 14.19
CA ILE A 62 -9.32 -11.26 15.49
C ILE A 62 -10.86 -11.30 15.49
N TYR A 63 -11.44 -12.31 16.14
CA TYR A 63 -12.88 -12.37 16.39
C TYR A 63 -13.27 -11.40 17.52
N LYS A 64 -14.29 -10.57 17.29
CA LYS A 64 -14.69 -9.51 18.24
C LYS A 64 -15.09 -10.05 19.61
N ASP A 65 -15.79 -11.17 19.64
CA ASP A 65 -16.29 -11.82 20.87
C ASP A 65 -15.19 -12.37 21.78
N SER A 66 -13.97 -12.55 21.25
CA SER A 66 -12.79 -12.92 22.01
C SER A 66 -12.02 -11.74 22.64
N ILE A 67 -12.48 -10.50 22.42
CA ILE A 67 -11.85 -9.28 22.92
C ILE A 67 -12.47 -8.88 24.27
N ASP A 68 -11.63 -8.61 25.26
CA ASP A 68 -12.05 -8.13 26.58
C ASP A 68 -12.29 -6.60 26.57
N PHE A 69 -13.57 -6.22 26.46
CA PHE A 69 -14.03 -4.83 26.41
C PHE A 69 -13.96 -4.06 27.73
N ASP A 70 -13.61 -4.71 28.84
CA ASP A 70 -13.34 -4.01 30.10
C ASP A 70 -11.99 -3.28 30.07
N LYS A 71 -11.11 -3.62 29.12
CA LYS A 71 -9.77 -3.04 28.96
C LYS A 71 -9.60 -2.17 27.71
N VAL A 72 -10.50 -2.31 26.73
CA VAL A 72 -10.40 -1.65 25.43
C VAL A 72 -11.58 -0.71 25.19
N TRP A 73 -11.47 0.17 24.20
CA TRP A 73 -12.57 1.07 23.85
C TRP A 73 -12.64 1.41 22.37
N PHE A 74 -13.83 1.78 21.92
CA PHE A 74 -14.03 2.30 20.57
C PHE A 74 -13.73 3.80 20.52
N GLN A 75 -12.86 4.23 19.60
CA GLN A 75 -12.60 5.65 19.31
C GLN A 75 -11.81 5.86 18.02
N SER A 76 -12.18 6.88 17.25
CA SER A 76 -11.39 7.41 16.13
C SER A 76 -10.48 8.56 16.61
N ARG A 77 -9.31 8.73 15.99
CA ARG A 77 -8.36 9.78 16.43
C ARG A 77 -8.95 11.18 16.30
N TYR A 78 -8.81 11.98 17.35
CA TYR A 78 -9.35 13.34 17.48
C TYR A 78 -10.88 13.40 17.31
N ASP A 79 -11.57 12.29 17.56
CA ASP A 79 -13.02 12.17 17.40
C ASP A 79 -13.50 12.63 16.01
N LYS A 80 -12.68 12.39 14.98
CA LYS A 80 -13.03 12.72 13.59
C LYS A 80 -14.00 11.69 13.01
N GLY A 81 -15.08 12.18 12.39
CA GLY A 81 -16.10 11.36 11.72
C GLY A 81 -17.37 11.21 12.56
N ASP A 82 -18.29 10.36 12.09
CA ASP A 82 -19.60 10.11 12.72
C ASP A 82 -19.56 8.92 13.72
N GLY A 83 -18.38 8.34 13.98
CA GLY A 83 -18.29 7.07 14.70
C GLY A 83 -16.91 6.68 15.23
N ALA A 84 -16.95 5.66 16.08
CA ALA A 84 -15.85 5.05 16.79
C ALA A 84 -15.36 3.81 16.00
N ASP A 85 -14.67 4.05 14.89
CA ASP A 85 -14.38 3.03 13.86
C ASP A 85 -13.30 2.02 14.26
N TYR A 86 -12.59 2.30 15.37
CA TYR A 86 -11.45 1.53 15.82
C TYR A 86 -11.63 1.10 17.27
N ILE A 87 -11.29 -0.17 17.55
CA ILE A 87 -11.04 -0.65 18.92
C ILE A 87 -9.61 -0.28 19.27
N ASN A 88 -9.38 0.32 20.44
CA ASN A 88 -8.08 0.77 20.90
C ASN A 88 -7.62 -0.07 22.10
N LEU A 89 -6.45 -0.66 21.96
CA LEU A 89 -5.79 -1.51 22.95
C LEU A 89 -4.64 -0.71 23.58
N PRO A 90 -4.77 -0.27 24.84
CA PRO A 90 -3.74 0.54 25.47
C PRO A 90 -2.58 -0.33 25.95
N LEU A 91 -1.36 0.18 25.82
CA LEU A 91 -0.17 -0.36 26.49
C LEU A 91 0.46 0.72 27.37
N ASP A 92 0.83 0.33 28.58
CA ASP A 92 1.79 1.09 29.38
C ASP A 92 3.22 0.90 28.87
N GLU A 93 4.19 1.58 29.51
CA GLU A 93 5.59 1.53 29.08
C GLU A 93 6.22 0.14 29.27
N THR A 94 5.89 -0.57 30.35
CA THR A 94 6.43 -1.91 30.61
C THR A 94 5.86 -2.90 29.59
N GLN A 95 4.54 -2.93 29.42
CA GLN A 95 3.86 -3.75 28.43
C GLN A 95 4.36 -3.48 27.01
N TYR A 96 4.57 -2.21 26.64
CA TYR A 96 5.16 -1.86 25.35
C TYR A 96 6.56 -2.45 25.20
N ASN A 97 7.42 -2.27 26.20
CA ASN A 97 8.79 -2.77 26.14
C ASN A 97 8.85 -4.30 26.07
N ASP A 98 8.04 -5.00 26.86
CA ASP A 98 7.95 -6.46 26.84
C ASP A 98 7.40 -6.97 25.50
N PHE A 99 6.42 -6.27 24.93
CA PHE A 99 5.90 -6.55 23.60
C PHE A 99 6.97 -6.42 22.51
N ILE A 100 7.77 -5.34 22.55
CA ILE A 100 8.88 -5.15 21.60
C ILE A 100 9.94 -6.25 21.76
N ASP A 101 10.32 -6.58 22.99
CA ASP A 101 11.28 -7.67 23.24
C ASP A 101 10.75 -9.02 22.74
N GLY A 102 9.45 -9.27 22.97
CA GLY A 102 8.76 -10.44 22.46
C GLY A 102 8.84 -10.57 20.95
N ILE A 103 8.57 -9.48 20.22
CA ILE A 103 8.65 -9.45 18.74
C ILE A 103 10.09 -9.63 18.25
N LEU A 104 11.06 -8.96 18.89
CA LEU A 104 12.46 -9.03 18.46
C LEU A 104 13.05 -10.43 18.66
N ALA A 105 12.63 -11.12 19.71
CA ALA A 105 13.03 -12.49 20.01
C ALA A 105 12.23 -13.56 19.25
N ALA A 106 11.18 -13.16 18.52
CA ALA A 106 10.26 -14.11 17.90
C ALA A 106 10.90 -14.92 16.77
N ASP A 107 10.56 -16.21 16.72
CA ASP A 107 10.82 -17.04 15.55
C ASP A 107 10.06 -16.49 14.34
N LYS A 108 10.79 -16.31 13.24
CA LYS A 108 10.30 -15.76 11.98
C LYS A 108 10.27 -16.88 10.95
N VAL A 109 9.31 -16.84 10.03
CA VAL A 109 9.31 -17.77 8.90
C VAL A 109 10.61 -17.55 8.11
N SER A 110 11.39 -18.63 7.92
CA SER A 110 12.62 -18.59 7.14
C SER A 110 12.29 -18.30 5.69
N PHE A 111 13.10 -17.42 5.12
CA PHE A 111 13.17 -17.24 3.69
C PHE A 111 13.61 -18.54 3.01
N HIS A 112 13.03 -18.86 1.84
CA HIS A 112 13.78 -19.67 0.87
C HIS A 112 14.99 -18.85 0.39
N ASP A 113 16.10 -19.46 -0.04
CA ASP A 113 17.36 -18.75 -0.37
C ASP A 113 17.20 -17.57 -1.36
N TRP A 114 16.15 -17.57 -2.17
CA TRP A 114 15.83 -16.49 -3.12
C TRP A 114 15.07 -15.30 -2.50
N GLU A 115 14.46 -15.44 -1.32
CA GLU A 115 13.69 -14.39 -0.65
C GLU A 115 14.58 -13.47 0.20
N ALA A 116 15.77 -13.94 0.62
CA ALA A 116 16.69 -13.20 1.48
C ALA A 116 17.20 -11.87 0.88
N ASN A 117 17.24 -11.76 -0.45
CA ASN A 117 17.66 -10.56 -1.18
C ASN A 117 16.49 -9.70 -1.69
N THR A 118 15.25 -10.09 -1.41
CA THR A 118 14.07 -9.34 -1.87
C THR A 118 13.75 -8.21 -0.89
N PRO A 119 13.75 -6.93 -1.32
CA PRO A 119 13.40 -5.83 -0.44
C PRO A 119 11.93 -5.90 0.01
N TYR A 120 11.66 -5.42 1.21
CA TYR A 120 10.30 -5.21 1.69
C TYR A 120 9.74 -3.91 1.12
N PHE A 121 8.42 -3.88 0.91
CA PHE A 121 7.75 -2.63 0.60
C PHE A 121 7.71 -1.72 1.84
N GLU A 122 8.33 -0.54 1.76
CA GLU A 122 8.48 0.40 2.88
C GLU A 122 7.15 0.88 3.48
N GLY A 123 6.07 0.91 2.69
CA GLY A 123 4.74 1.25 3.17
C GLY A 123 4.02 0.14 3.96
N CYS A 124 4.54 -1.10 3.92
CA CYS A 124 3.91 -2.29 4.48
C CYS A 124 4.93 -3.19 5.21
N LEU A 125 5.87 -2.56 5.93
CA LEU A 125 6.93 -3.28 6.66
C LEU A 125 6.37 -4.18 7.77
N PRO A 126 6.92 -5.39 7.96
CA PRO A 126 6.61 -6.20 9.12
C PRO A 126 6.97 -5.51 10.44
N ILE A 127 6.15 -5.64 11.47
CA ILE A 127 6.34 -4.96 12.76
C ILE A 127 7.66 -5.32 13.44
N GLU A 128 8.16 -6.54 13.25
CA GLU A 128 9.47 -6.97 13.72
C GLU A 128 10.62 -6.24 13.02
N VAL A 129 10.49 -5.94 11.72
CA VAL A 129 11.48 -5.16 10.97
C VAL A 129 11.43 -3.69 11.43
N MET A 130 10.25 -3.16 11.71
CA MET A 130 10.09 -1.82 12.29
C MET A 130 10.74 -1.74 13.68
N ALA A 131 10.55 -2.76 14.52
CA ALA A 131 11.14 -2.84 15.85
C ALA A 131 12.68 -2.92 15.80
N GLU A 132 13.25 -3.67 14.85
CA GLU A 132 14.69 -3.76 14.60
C GLU A 132 15.31 -2.40 14.25
N ARG A 133 14.59 -1.54 13.53
CA ARG A 133 15.02 -0.17 13.20
C ARG A 133 15.05 0.76 14.41
N GLY A 134 14.41 0.37 15.51
CA GLY A 134 14.46 1.12 16.76
C GLY A 134 13.27 0.82 17.67
N ARG A 135 13.53 0.75 18.97
CA ARG A 135 12.53 0.41 20.00
C ARG A 135 11.33 1.36 20.03
N LYS A 136 11.49 2.62 19.59
CA LYS A 136 10.41 3.62 19.54
C LYS A 136 9.74 3.73 18.16
N THR A 137 10.19 2.99 17.15
CA THR A 137 9.68 3.10 15.79
C THR A 137 8.16 2.85 15.74
N LEU A 138 7.69 1.80 16.41
CA LEU A 138 6.27 1.46 16.43
C LEU A 138 5.41 2.50 17.16
N SER A 139 5.90 3.12 18.25
CA SER A 139 5.17 4.19 18.96
C SER A 139 5.13 5.53 18.22
N PHE A 140 5.96 5.72 17.19
CA PHE A 140 5.82 6.82 16.23
C PHE A 140 5.03 6.45 14.97
N GLY A 141 4.84 5.16 14.71
CA GLY A 141 4.12 4.60 13.57
C GLY A 141 2.75 4.02 13.97
N PRO A 142 2.51 2.71 13.77
CA PRO A 142 1.19 2.08 13.93
C PRO A 142 0.69 2.08 15.39
N MET A 143 1.58 2.16 16.38
CA MET A 143 1.21 2.14 17.80
C MET A 143 1.12 3.54 18.44
N LYS A 144 1.06 4.59 17.62
CA LYS A 144 1.08 5.98 18.12
C LYS A 144 -0.15 6.28 18.99
N PRO A 145 0.00 6.89 20.19
CA PRO A 145 -1.14 7.13 21.09
C PRO A 145 -1.88 8.47 20.86
N VAL A 146 -1.56 9.21 19.79
CA VAL A 146 -2.01 10.61 19.63
C VAL A 146 -3.49 10.71 19.19
N GLY A 147 -4.23 11.60 19.86
CA GLY A 147 -5.63 11.89 19.54
C GLY A 147 -6.61 10.86 20.09
N LEU A 148 -6.21 10.12 21.13
CA LEU A 148 -7.02 9.07 21.75
C LEU A 148 -7.03 9.29 23.26
N THR A 149 -8.16 9.01 23.91
CA THR A 149 -8.37 9.14 25.35
C THR A 149 -9.00 7.86 25.86
N ASN A 150 -8.32 7.17 26.79
CA ASN A 150 -8.83 5.93 27.37
C ASN A 150 -9.92 6.24 28.40
N PRO A 151 -11.19 5.83 28.18
CA PRO A 151 -12.28 6.10 29.13
C PRO A 151 -12.14 5.32 30.45
N HIS A 152 -11.41 4.21 30.46
CA HIS A 152 -11.19 3.39 31.66
C HIS A 152 -10.16 4.01 32.61
N SER A 153 -9.25 4.83 32.07
CA SER A 153 -8.19 5.53 32.81
C SER A 153 -7.93 6.91 32.20
N PRO A 154 -8.87 7.87 32.31
CA PRO A 154 -8.82 9.14 31.57
C PRO A 154 -7.63 10.03 31.93
N ASP A 155 -7.11 9.90 33.15
CA ASP A 155 -5.97 10.67 33.66
C ASP A 155 -4.62 10.06 33.27
N ILE A 156 -4.61 8.84 32.72
CA ILE A 156 -3.39 8.12 32.36
C ILE A 156 -3.26 8.09 30.85
N LYS A 157 -2.24 8.76 30.33
CA LYS A 157 -1.92 8.70 28.91
C LYS A 157 -1.23 7.38 28.57
N PRO A 158 -1.78 6.55 27.67
CA PRO A 158 -1.12 5.32 27.25
C PRO A 158 0.25 5.61 26.61
N HIS A 159 1.23 4.73 26.85
CA HIS A 159 2.54 4.84 26.21
C HIS A 159 2.43 4.55 24.71
N ALA A 160 1.63 3.54 24.37
CA ALA A 160 1.33 3.14 23.01
C ALA A 160 -0.12 2.62 22.90
N ILE A 161 -0.69 2.62 21.69
CA ILE A 161 -2.04 2.11 21.43
C ILE A 161 -2.03 1.29 20.14
N ILE A 162 -2.53 0.06 20.20
CA ILE A 162 -2.80 -0.76 19.02
C ILE A 162 -4.24 -0.53 18.60
N GLN A 163 -4.48 -0.29 17.31
CA GLN A 163 -5.84 -0.10 16.79
C GLN A 163 -6.30 -1.34 16.03
N LEU A 164 -7.54 -1.75 16.25
CA LEU A 164 -8.23 -2.74 15.42
C LEU A 164 -9.32 -2.05 14.62
N ARG A 165 -9.42 -2.34 13.32
CA ARG A 165 -10.49 -1.84 12.46
C ARG A 165 -11.46 -2.95 12.08
N GLN A 166 -12.73 -2.61 11.91
CA GLN A 166 -13.72 -3.56 11.42
C GLN A 166 -13.33 -4.08 10.03
N ASP A 167 -13.28 -5.40 9.87
CA ASP A 167 -12.84 -6.08 8.65
C ASP A 167 -14.03 -6.55 7.79
N ASN A 168 -15.17 -6.88 8.42
CA ASN A 168 -16.35 -7.36 7.73
C ASN A 168 -17.61 -6.52 8.04
N ALA A 169 -18.58 -6.53 7.13
CA ALA A 169 -19.83 -5.76 7.29
C ALA A 169 -20.63 -6.15 8.56
N LEU A 170 -20.54 -7.40 9.01
CA LEU A 170 -21.22 -7.88 10.23
C LEU A 170 -20.57 -7.34 11.53
N GLY A 171 -19.36 -6.79 11.47
CA GLY A 171 -18.65 -6.32 12.65
C GLY A 171 -18.25 -7.43 13.61
N THR A 172 -18.00 -8.63 13.11
CA THR A 172 -17.55 -9.79 13.92
C THR A 172 -16.05 -10.03 13.80
N LEU A 173 -15.39 -9.44 12.79
CA LEU A 173 -13.97 -9.59 12.51
C LEU A 173 -13.28 -8.23 12.55
N TYR A 174 -12.12 -8.18 13.21
CA TYR A 174 -11.33 -6.97 13.36
C TYR A 174 -9.88 -7.19 12.97
N ASN A 175 -9.38 -6.36 12.06
CA ASN A 175 -8.02 -6.40 11.55
C ASN A 175 -7.09 -5.53 12.41
N MET A 176 -5.91 -6.05 12.76
CA MET A 176 -4.90 -5.28 13.50
C MET A 176 -4.21 -4.26 12.58
N VAL A 177 -4.43 -2.97 12.82
CA VAL A 177 -4.00 -1.89 11.91
C VAL A 177 -2.49 -1.70 11.98
N GLY A 178 -1.81 -1.88 10.85
CA GLY A 178 -0.35 -1.69 10.75
C GLY A 178 0.46 -2.78 11.45
N PHE A 179 -0.14 -3.96 11.63
CA PHE A 179 0.43 -5.12 12.32
C PHE A 179 0.81 -6.24 11.36
N GLN A 180 1.27 -5.86 10.17
CA GLN A 180 1.78 -6.82 9.21
C GLN A 180 3.00 -7.54 9.82
N THR A 181 3.10 -8.86 9.64
CA THR A 181 4.17 -9.65 10.28
C THR A 181 4.53 -10.92 9.51
N LYS A 182 5.77 -11.39 9.68
CA LYS A 182 6.29 -12.69 9.24
C LYS A 182 6.63 -13.63 10.40
N MET A 183 6.33 -13.23 11.64
CA MET A 183 6.47 -14.11 12.80
C MET A 183 5.74 -15.43 12.55
N THR A 184 6.29 -16.54 13.02
CA THR A 184 5.59 -17.83 12.92
C THR A 184 4.25 -17.77 13.66
N TYR A 185 3.31 -18.60 13.25
CA TYR A 185 1.95 -18.55 13.82
C TYR A 185 1.91 -18.82 15.33
N GLY A 186 2.82 -19.65 15.84
CA GLY A 186 2.97 -19.88 17.29
C GLY A 186 3.38 -18.59 18.02
N GLU A 187 4.35 -17.88 17.47
CA GLU A 187 4.85 -16.63 18.04
C GLU A 187 3.84 -15.49 17.97
N GLN A 188 3.12 -15.38 16.85
CA GLN A 188 2.02 -14.42 16.74
C GLN A 188 0.99 -14.63 17.84
N LYS A 189 0.53 -15.87 18.07
CA LYS A 189 -0.41 -16.17 19.16
C LYS A 189 0.21 -15.83 20.51
N ARG A 190 1.42 -16.32 20.80
CA ARG A 190 2.11 -16.11 22.08
C ARG A 190 2.27 -14.63 22.43
N ILE A 191 2.63 -13.81 21.46
CA ILE A 191 2.94 -12.39 21.66
C ILE A 191 1.67 -11.55 21.64
N PHE A 192 0.74 -11.77 20.71
CA PHE A 192 -0.45 -10.93 20.63
C PHE A 192 -1.41 -11.15 21.81
N THR A 193 -1.41 -12.33 22.44
CA THR A 193 -2.19 -12.57 23.66
C THR A 193 -1.58 -11.94 24.91
N THR A 194 -0.40 -11.28 24.84
CA THR A 194 0.12 -10.46 25.95
C THR A 194 -0.45 -9.04 25.94
N ILE A 195 -1.12 -8.64 24.86
CA ILE A 195 -1.71 -7.30 24.72
C ILE A 195 -2.96 -7.23 25.62
N PRO A 196 -3.10 -6.19 26.47
CA PRO A 196 -4.29 -6.01 27.29
C PRO A 196 -5.56 -5.97 26.43
N GLY A 197 -6.52 -6.84 26.74
CA GLY A 197 -7.76 -6.99 25.98
C GLY A 197 -7.76 -8.18 25.01
N LEU A 198 -6.60 -8.80 24.75
CA LEU A 198 -6.44 -9.92 23.81
C LEU A 198 -5.97 -11.21 24.48
N GLU A 199 -6.05 -11.31 25.81
CA GLU A 199 -5.53 -12.45 26.56
C GLU A 199 -6.17 -13.78 26.14
N ASN A 200 -7.42 -13.74 25.70
CA ASN A 200 -8.18 -14.89 25.19
C ASN A 200 -8.50 -14.77 23.69
N ALA A 201 -7.74 -13.94 22.95
CA ALA A 201 -8.06 -13.64 21.56
C ALA A 201 -8.05 -14.88 20.65
N GLU A 202 -9.11 -15.01 19.86
CA GLU A 202 -9.22 -15.99 18.80
C GLU A 202 -8.93 -15.32 17.45
N PHE A 203 -8.01 -15.91 16.68
CA PHE A 203 -7.57 -15.37 15.40
C PHE A 203 -8.29 -16.08 14.25
N ALA A 204 -9.14 -15.34 13.54
CA ALA A 204 -9.74 -15.80 12.29
C ALA A 204 -8.68 -16.00 11.20
N ARG A 205 -7.63 -15.17 11.23
CA ARG A 205 -6.47 -15.27 10.34
C ARG A 205 -5.24 -14.69 11.02
N LEU A 206 -4.10 -15.36 10.87
CA LEU A 206 -2.80 -14.85 11.32
C LEU A 206 -2.09 -14.09 10.19
N GLY A 207 -1.15 -13.23 10.55
CA GLY A 207 -0.31 -12.49 9.62
C GLY A 207 0.63 -13.39 8.83
N GLY A 208 1.23 -12.89 7.74
CA GLY A 208 2.14 -13.65 6.89
C GLY A 208 2.63 -12.84 5.70
N LEU A 209 3.58 -13.37 4.94
CA LEU A 209 4.11 -12.72 3.74
C LEU A 209 3.37 -13.17 2.48
N HIS A 210 3.07 -12.22 1.61
CA HIS A 210 2.48 -12.42 0.30
C HIS A 210 3.48 -11.89 -0.73
N ARG A 211 3.94 -12.76 -1.62
CA ARG A 211 4.78 -12.35 -2.74
C ARG A 211 3.90 -11.69 -3.78
N ASN A 212 4.23 -10.45 -4.12
CA ASN A 212 3.62 -9.71 -5.20
C ASN A 212 4.61 -9.59 -6.35
N THR A 213 4.12 -9.89 -7.56
CA THR A 213 4.90 -9.73 -8.79
C THR A 213 4.59 -8.38 -9.42
N PHE A 214 5.62 -7.66 -9.86
CA PHE A 214 5.49 -6.43 -10.62
C PHE A 214 6.61 -6.32 -11.68
N LEU A 215 6.41 -5.43 -12.63
CA LEU A 215 7.39 -5.17 -13.68
C LEU A 215 8.51 -4.26 -13.18
N ASN A 216 9.72 -4.46 -13.70
CA ASN A 216 10.73 -3.40 -13.70
C ASN A 216 10.31 -2.31 -14.72
N ALA A 217 9.29 -1.52 -14.34
CA ALA A 217 8.60 -0.64 -15.26
C ALA A 217 9.49 0.46 -15.87
N PRO A 218 10.45 1.10 -15.14
CA PRO A 218 11.33 2.11 -15.76
C PRO A 218 12.15 1.53 -16.92
N LYS A 219 12.56 0.26 -16.77
CA LYS A 219 13.27 -0.48 -17.81
C LYS A 219 12.34 -0.90 -18.96
N LEU A 220 11.17 -1.45 -18.64
CA LEU A 220 10.32 -2.15 -19.60
C LEU A 220 9.24 -1.30 -20.28
N LEU A 221 8.74 -0.26 -19.62
CA LEU A 221 7.62 0.56 -20.07
C LEU A 221 8.07 1.92 -20.60
N ASP A 222 7.39 2.41 -21.63
CA ASP A 222 7.54 3.79 -22.11
C ASP A 222 6.69 4.79 -21.30
N GLU A 223 6.81 6.08 -21.62
CA GLU A 223 6.10 7.20 -20.98
C GLU A 223 4.57 7.14 -21.06
N THR A 224 4.02 6.25 -21.89
CA THR A 224 2.58 5.99 -22.05
C THR A 224 2.18 4.61 -21.57
N LEU A 225 3.04 3.97 -20.77
CA LEU A 225 2.87 2.66 -20.14
C LEU A 225 2.82 1.49 -21.13
N ARG A 226 3.29 1.68 -22.37
CA ARG A 226 3.45 0.59 -23.34
C ARG A 226 4.70 -0.22 -23.04
N LEU A 227 4.63 -1.52 -23.24
CA LEU A 227 5.80 -2.39 -23.23
C LEU A 227 6.70 -2.04 -24.42
N LYS A 228 7.95 -1.62 -24.16
CA LYS A 228 8.89 -1.16 -25.20
C LYS A 228 9.11 -2.20 -26.30
N LEU A 229 9.16 -3.49 -25.93
CA LEU A 229 9.37 -4.60 -26.87
C LEU A 229 8.12 -4.99 -27.66
N ARG A 230 6.93 -4.66 -27.15
CA ARG A 230 5.64 -5.02 -27.77
C ARG A 230 4.63 -3.90 -27.55
N PRO A 231 4.73 -2.77 -28.29
CA PRO A 231 4.00 -1.53 -28.00
C PRO A 231 2.47 -1.63 -28.06
N GLN A 232 1.91 -2.67 -28.68
CA GLN A 232 0.47 -2.95 -28.61
C GLN A 232 0.00 -3.31 -27.19
N ILE A 233 0.91 -3.76 -26.32
CA ILE A 233 0.62 -4.09 -24.91
C ILE A 233 0.98 -2.91 -24.02
N ARG A 234 0.05 -2.56 -23.13
CA ARG A 234 0.25 -1.68 -21.98
C ARG A 234 0.05 -2.42 -20.68
N PHE A 235 0.60 -1.86 -19.61
CA PHE A 235 0.34 -2.30 -18.25
C PHE A 235 -0.34 -1.21 -17.42
N ALA A 236 -1.17 -1.62 -16.48
CA ALA A 236 -1.86 -0.70 -15.58
C ALA A 236 -2.11 -1.31 -14.20
N GLY A 237 -2.29 -0.45 -13.20
CA GLY A 237 -2.50 -0.88 -11.82
C GLY A 237 -1.22 -1.42 -11.18
N GLN A 238 -1.36 -2.13 -10.06
CA GLN A 238 -0.23 -2.52 -9.21
C GLN A 238 0.92 -3.26 -9.93
N ILE A 239 0.64 -4.00 -11.01
CA ILE A 239 1.67 -4.69 -11.80
C ILE A 239 2.73 -3.74 -12.38
N THR A 240 2.42 -2.44 -12.52
CA THR A 240 3.39 -1.42 -12.97
C THR A 240 4.33 -0.92 -11.87
N GLY A 241 4.12 -1.32 -10.61
CA GLY A 241 4.85 -0.78 -9.46
C GLY A 241 4.20 0.47 -8.83
N CYS A 242 2.93 0.77 -9.10
CA CYS A 242 2.17 1.62 -8.18
C CYS A 242 1.62 0.81 -7.01
N GLU A 243 1.41 1.43 -5.86
CA GLU A 243 0.82 0.77 -4.69
C GLU A 243 -0.37 1.59 -4.17
N GLY A 244 -1.45 0.89 -3.79
CA GLY A 244 -2.72 1.49 -3.37
C GLY A 244 -3.84 1.42 -4.42
N TYR A 245 -5.08 1.40 -3.93
CA TYR A 245 -6.27 1.33 -4.80
C TYR A 245 -6.46 2.59 -5.64
N VAL A 246 -6.19 3.76 -5.05
CA VAL A 246 -6.38 5.06 -5.72
C VAL A 246 -5.32 5.24 -6.80
N GLU A 247 -4.08 4.89 -6.51
CA GLU A 247 -2.97 4.88 -7.46
C GLU A 247 -3.23 3.90 -8.59
N SER A 248 -3.67 2.67 -8.28
CA SER A 248 -4.00 1.67 -9.30
C SER A 248 -5.12 2.14 -10.23
N ALA A 249 -6.17 2.76 -9.68
CA ALA A 249 -7.25 3.34 -10.46
C ALA A 249 -6.78 4.53 -11.31
N ALA A 250 -5.90 5.39 -10.77
CA ALA A 250 -5.32 6.51 -11.49
C ALA A 250 -4.44 6.06 -12.66
N VAL A 251 -3.59 5.05 -12.44
CA VAL A 251 -2.77 4.45 -13.50
C VAL A 251 -3.68 3.81 -14.55
N GLY A 252 -4.70 3.04 -14.15
CA GLY A 252 -5.70 2.49 -15.08
C GLY A 252 -6.38 3.56 -15.93
N LEU A 253 -6.81 4.67 -15.33
CA LEU A 253 -7.42 5.79 -16.02
C LEU A 253 -6.45 6.43 -17.03
N MET A 254 -5.19 6.67 -16.65
CA MET A 254 -4.18 7.22 -17.55
C MET A 254 -3.92 6.28 -18.73
N THR A 255 -3.69 4.98 -18.47
CA THR A 255 -3.45 3.98 -19.50
C THR A 255 -4.61 3.90 -20.50
N GLY A 256 -5.85 3.90 -19.99
CA GLY A 256 -7.06 3.92 -20.82
C GLY A 256 -7.15 5.19 -21.69
N ARG A 257 -6.89 6.37 -21.13
CA ARG A 257 -6.86 7.64 -21.88
C ARG A 257 -5.78 7.64 -22.97
N PHE A 258 -4.59 7.11 -22.67
CA PHE A 258 -3.50 7.01 -23.65
C PHE A 258 -3.84 6.06 -24.79
N ALA A 259 -4.39 4.89 -24.48
CA ALA A 259 -4.84 3.93 -25.50
C ALA A 259 -5.95 4.53 -26.38
N ALA A 260 -6.94 5.20 -25.78
CA ALA A 260 -8.01 5.86 -26.52
C ALA A 260 -7.49 6.98 -27.43
N ALA A 261 -6.58 7.84 -26.95
CA ALA A 261 -5.98 8.90 -27.75
C ALA A 261 -5.26 8.34 -28.99
N GLU A 262 -4.45 7.29 -28.84
CA GLU A 262 -3.79 6.66 -29.98
C GLU A 262 -4.77 6.05 -30.98
N ARG A 263 -5.85 5.41 -30.49
CA ARG A 263 -6.88 4.84 -31.37
C ARG A 263 -7.64 5.90 -32.16
N LEU A 264 -7.68 7.12 -31.66
CA LEU A 264 -8.23 8.30 -32.34
C LEU A 264 -7.20 9.04 -33.21
N GLY A 265 -5.98 8.50 -33.35
CA GLY A 265 -4.90 9.14 -34.12
C GLY A 265 -4.33 10.39 -33.44
N GLN A 266 -4.57 10.56 -32.15
CA GLN A 266 -4.09 11.69 -31.35
C GLN A 266 -2.83 11.30 -30.59
N ARG A 267 -1.99 12.29 -30.27
CA ARG A 267 -0.84 12.09 -29.40
C ARG A 267 -1.29 12.06 -27.93
N PRO A 268 -1.00 10.98 -27.17
CA PRO A 268 -1.24 10.96 -25.72
C PRO A 268 -0.52 12.11 -25.02
N THR A 269 -1.21 12.80 -24.13
CA THR A 269 -0.62 13.89 -23.33
C THR A 269 -0.57 13.45 -21.86
N PRO A 270 0.62 13.23 -21.27
CA PRO A 270 0.74 12.83 -19.88
C PRO A 270 0.34 13.97 -18.93
N PRO A 271 -0.17 13.65 -17.73
CA PRO A 271 -0.41 14.67 -16.71
C PRO A 271 0.90 15.31 -16.27
N PRO A 272 0.92 16.61 -15.90
CA PRO A 272 2.13 17.28 -15.47
C PRO A 272 2.77 16.61 -14.24
N PRO A 273 4.12 16.55 -14.15
CA PRO A 273 4.82 15.91 -13.02
C PRO A 273 4.57 16.60 -11.67
N THR A 274 4.01 17.81 -11.69
CA THR A 274 3.57 18.55 -10.51
C THR A 274 2.25 18.03 -9.93
N THR A 275 1.54 17.13 -10.63
CA THR A 275 0.30 16.49 -10.19
C THR A 275 0.58 15.13 -9.57
N ALA A 276 -0.35 14.59 -8.76
CA ALA A 276 -0.22 13.24 -8.20
C ALA A 276 -0.11 12.16 -9.28
N MET A 277 -0.92 12.27 -10.35
CA MET A 277 -0.91 11.33 -11.47
C MET A 277 0.38 11.41 -12.28
N GLY A 278 0.88 12.62 -12.55
CA GLY A 278 2.16 12.79 -13.25
C GLY A 278 3.36 12.37 -12.41
N ALA A 279 3.31 12.59 -11.10
CA ALA A 279 4.37 12.16 -10.18
C ALA A 279 4.48 10.62 -10.13
N ILE A 280 3.36 9.89 -10.01
CA ILE A 280 3.40 8.42 -10.02
C ILE A 280 3.74 7.86 -11.40
N LEU A 281 3.24 8.47 -12.48
CA LEU A 281 3.62 8.09 -13.84
C LEU A 281 5.13 8.24 -14.04
N GLY A 282 5.68 9.37 -13.61
CA GLY A 282 7.12 9.63 -13.63
C GLY A 282 7.90 8.56 -12.87
N HIS A 283 7.50 8.21 -11.65
CA HIS A 283 8.13 7.11 -10.88
C HIS A 283 8.16 5.80 -11.67
N ILE A 284 7.05 5.44 -12.33
CA ILE A 284 6.90 4.18 -13.09
C ILE A 284 7.76 4.17 -14.35
N THR A 285 7.87 5.28 -15.09
CA THR A 285 8.37 5.26 -16.49
C THR A 285 9.76 5.88 -16.68
N GLY A 286 10.45 6.32 -15.63
CA GLY A 286 11.84 6.80 -15.76
C GLY A 286 12.37 7.73 -14.68
N GLY A 287 11.55 8.12 -13.70
CA GLY A 287 11.94 8.93 -12.55
C GLY A 287 12.59 8.12 -11.43
N ALA A 288 12.53 6.79 -11.49
CA ALA A 288 13.20 5.88 -10.58
C ALA A 288 14.37 5.18 -11.27
N ASP A 289 15.38 4.82 -10.47
CA ASP A 289 16.48 3.96 -10.91
C ASP A 289 15.95 2.53 -11.10
N ALA A 290 16.16 1.96 -12.29
CA ALA A 290 15.68 0.63 -12.65
C ALA A 290 16.29 -0.48 -11.79
N ASP A 291 17.51 -0.29 -11.26
CA ASP A 291 18.20 -1.31 -10.46
C ASP A 291 17.69 -1.36 -9.01
N THR A 292 17.07 -0.27 -8.54
CA THR A 292 16.52 -0.14 -7.18
C THR A 292 15.01 0.12 -7.19
N PHE A 293 14.36 -0.05 -8.34
CA PHE A 293 12.94 0.24 -8.51
C PHE A 293 12.11 -0.60 -7.53
N GLN A 294 11.23 0.08 -6.81
CA GLN A 294 10.29 -0.54 -5.88
C GLN A 294 8.91 0.06 -6.10
N PRO A 295 7.85 -0.71 -5.78
CA PRO A 295 6.51 -0.19 -5.81
C PRO A 295 6.38 1.00 -4.87
N MET A 296 5.51 1.96 -5.21
CA MET A 296 5.41 3.20 -4.47
C MET A 296 3.97 3.75 -4.51
N ASN A 297 3.52 4.26 -3.37
CA ASN A 297 2.33 5.11 -3.30
C ASN A 297 2.68 6.57 -3.60
N VAL A 298 1.68 7.38 -3.94
CA VAL A 298 1.94 8.80 -4.15
C VAL A 298 2.35 9.46 -2.84
N ASN A 299 3.52 10.09 -2.82
CA ASN A 299 3.99 10.87 -1.69
C ASN A 299 4.64 12.18 -2.16
N PHE A 300 4.72 13.18 -1.27
CA PHE A 300 5.27 14.51 -1.60
C PHE A 300 6.74 14.50 -2.04
N GLY A 301 7.47 13.39 -1.86
CA GLY A 301 8.84 13.24 -2.35
C GLY A 301 8.92 13.03 -3.86
N LEU A 302 7.85 12.52 -4.49
CA LEU A 302 7.80 12.31 -5.95
C LEU A 302 7.54 13.60 -6.74
N PHE A 303 7.07 14.65 -6.08
CA PHE A 303 6.72 15.90 -6.73
C PHE A 303 7.95 16.78 -6.89
N PRO A 304 8.08 17.53 -8.02
CA PRO A 304 9.07 18.58 -8.14
C PRO A 304 8.99 19.56 -6.96
N PRO A 305 10.13 20.09 -6.48
CA PRO A 305 10.14 21.02 -5.36
C PRO A 305 9.29 22.26 -5.66
N ILE A 306 8.80 22.91 -4.60
CA ILE A 306 8.15 24.21 -4.70
C ILE A 306 9.03 25.29 -4.09
N GLU A 307 9.27 26.35 -4.85
CA GLU A 307 10.00 27.54 -4.42
C GLU A 307 9.01 28.59 -3.91
N ALA A 308 8.27 28.24 -2.85
CA ALA A 308 7.35 29.16 -2.18
C ALA A 308 7.95 29.68 -0.87
N THR A 309 7.77 30.96 -0.60
CA THR A 309 8.16 31.63 0.64
C THR A 309 6.94 32.10 1.42
N ASP A 310 7.10 32.27 2.74
CA ASP A 310 6.14 32.97 3.57
C ASP A 310 6.23 34.50 3.35
N GLU A 311 5.35 35.25 4.02
CA GLU A 311 5.31 36.72 3.99
C GLU A 311 6.61 37.39 4.44
N ARG A 312 7.50 36.64 5.12
CA ARG A 312 8.80 37.10 5.61
C ARG A 312 9.96 36.65 4.70
N GLY A 313 9.66 36.12 3.52
CA GLY A 313 10.64 35.65 2.55
C GLY A 313 11.33 34.34 2.91
N LYS A 314 10.87 33.60 3.94
CA LYS A 314 11.46 32.30 4.32
C LYS A 314 10.77 31.16 3.58
N ARG A 315 11.56 30.18 3.12
CA ARG A 315 11.03 28.98 2.44
C ARG A 315 9.98 28.27 3.30
N LEU A 316 8.85 27.93 2.70
CA LEU A 316 7.80 27.16 3.37
C LEU A 316 8.33 25.78 3.82
N ARG A 317 7.91 25.36 5.01
CA ARG A 317 8.26 24.06 5.61
C ARG A 317 7.02 23.30 6.07
N GLY A 318 7.17 22.00 6.29
CA GLY A 318 6.15 21.14 6.88
C GLY A 318 4.80 21.24 6.16
N ARG A 319 3.74 21.53 6.92
CA ARG A 319 2.35 21.58 6.44
C ARG A 319 2.14 22.65 5.37
N ASN A 320 2.68 23.85 5.55
CA ASN A 320 2.49 24.96 4.59
C ASN A 320 3.10 24.64 3.24
N ARG A 321 4.28 23.97 3.23
CA ARG A 321 4.91 23.49 1.99
C ARG A 321 4.02 22.47 1.28
N LYS A 322 3.50 21.48 2.03
CA LYS A 322 2.61 20.45 1.48
C LYS A 322 1.33 21.07 0.89
N GLN A 323 0.73 22.05 1.57
CA GLN A 323 -0.45 22.77 1.07
C GLN A 323 -0.15 23.54 -0.22
N ALA A 324 0.98 24.25 -0.30
CA ALA A 324 1.37 24.97 -1.50
C ALA A 324 1.62 24.00 -2.69
N MET A 325 2.25 22.86 -2.44
CA MET A 325 2.43 21.81 -3.45
C MET A 325 1.08 21.25 -3.92
N SER A 326 0.15 20.98 -3.00
CA SER A 326 -1.20 20.52 -3.35
C SER A 326 -1.99 21.55 -4.15
N ALA A 327 -1.90 22.84 -3.81
CA ALA A 327 -2.57 23.90 -4.56
C ALA A 327 -2.05 24.01 -6.00
N ARG A 328 -0.73 23.95 -6.19
CA ARG A 328 -0.10 23.88 -7.52
C ARG A 328 -0.57 22.63 -8.28
N ALA A 329 -0.52 21.46 -7.63
CA ALA A 329 -0.94 20.20 -8.24
C ALA A 329 -2.39 20.22 -8.73
N LEU A 330 -3.31 20.78 -7.94
CA LEU A 330 -4.72 20.91 -8.33
C LEU A 330 -4.92 21.85 -9.52
N LYS A 331 -4.20 22.98 -9.53
CA LYS A 331 -4.24 23.91 -10.67
C LYS A 331 -3.73 23.25 -11.94
N ASP A 332 -2.53 22.67 -11.89
CA ASP A 332 -1.88 22.06 -13.06
C ASP A 332 -2.65 20.83 -13.57
N PHE A 333 -3.33 20.10 -12.67
CA PHE A 333 -4.24 19.03 -13.06
C PHE A 333 -5.48 19.57 -13.78
N GLY A 334 -6.07 20.66 -13.27
CA GLY A 334 -7.21 21.32 -13.92
C GLY A 334 -6.88 21.86 -15.31
N ASP A 335 -5.65 22.31 -15.54
CA ASP A 335 -5.19 22.77 -16.87
C ASP A 335 -4.93 21.59 -17.85
N TRP A 336 -4.74 20.37 -17.34
CA TRP A 336 -4.48 19.17 -18.15
C TRP A 336 -5.75 18.41 -18.59
N VAL A 337 -6.77 18.37 -17.73
CA VAL A 337 -8.03 17.64 -17.98
C VAL A 337 -8.85 18.31 -19.08
#